data_AF-A0AA42VF00-F1
#
_entry.id   AF-A0AA42VF00-F1
#
_cell.length_a   1.000
_cell.length_b   1.000
_cell.length_c   1.000
_cell.angle_alpha   90.00
_cell.angle_beta   90.00
_cell.angle_gamma   90.00
#
_symmetry.space_group_name_H-M   'P 1'
#
loop_
_entity.id
_entity.type
_entity.pdbx_description
1 polymer ?
#
loop_
_entity_poly.entity_id
_entity_poly.type
_entity_poly.pdbx_seq_one_letter_code
_entity_poly.pdbx_strand_id
1 'polypeptide(L)'
;MTAGKNDISNDVDLSEVFSGVDINEIVKPFREYTQALNSFFTIYTPETRKALIRIYSDFFPEVFTQQEVAFANEALKLANYDESALHGELVVLFSTPVIISELTCFGVSKSENEGAVRLISYRGMDKRFATKRTTELPRNGQSVSKYKIHDVALGLILPKHSTFCSVGVVSISALLTEPEKFDRAKDALNRAREIPLIEMQKIKDKLDDINGFIDIKRGLFDSISSDISILEQERSHVKNSLAYSQNALDKVRSDIDNSNLEYAKLSKTIANESDNLIAIEKRIEAETDAYKKEENKLKMLVVDTEKVSDVLKTVQQELAVANRQKNLTTLDMVGHSNETSKQLRLYYILAVSTFVGLAFMARYIYKNGESFMYMVPFLGNVSAWDILLSRLPLITATTLIIGGLSGVFFFLVKHIVSLNTEKMTMLKAAILAEQITNSIECEHMTEREKLEFKRDTKIRLITQVFSKSEPEIDKASFIMDVLKALSDKK
;
A
#
# COMPACT_ATOMS: atom_id res chain seq x y z
N MET A 1 23.08 -20.36 -4.96
CA MET A 1 21.74 -20.37 -4.35
C MET A 1 21.72 -21.45 -3.28
N THR A 2 22.16 -21.08 -2.08
CA THR A 2 22.17 -21.92 -0.88
C THR A 2 20.83 -21.74 -0.17
N ALA A 3 19.94 -22.74 -0.34
CA ALA A 3 18.71 -22.84 0.44
C ALA A 3 19.07 -23.23 1.88
N GLY A 4 19.08 -22.24 2.77
CA GLY A 4 19.12 -22.48 4.20
C GLY A 4 17.81 -23.10 4.64
N LYS A 5 17.83 -24.42 4.88
CA LYS A 5 16.84 -25.09 5.72
C LYS A 5 16.99 -24.51 7.13
N ASN A 6 16.13 -23.57 7.49
CA ASN A 6 15.89 -23.27 8.90
C ASN A 6 15.00 -24.39 9.44
N ASP A 7 15.63 -25.33 10.13
CA ASP A 7 14.97 -26.28 11.03
C ASP A 7 14.27 -25.49 12.13
N ILE A 8 13.01 -25.10 11.89
CA ILE A 8 12.12 -24.57 12.91
C ILE A 8 11.24 -25.73 13.37
N SER A 9 11.85 -26.67 14.06
CA SER A 9 11.15 -27.75 14.77
C SER A 9 11.84 -28.00 16.11
N ASN A 10 11.92 -26.96 16.93
CA ASN A 10 11.94 -27.18 18.38
C ASN A 10 10.50 -27.04 18.84
N ASP A 11 9.82 -28.19 18.86
CA ASP A 11 8.55 -28.39 19.53
C ASP A 11 8.82 -28.16 21.02
N VAL A 12 8.63 -26.92 21.47
CA VAL A 12 8.82 -26.56 22.87
C VAL A 12 7.66 -27.20 23.62
N ASP A 13 7.99 -28.19 24.45
CA ASP A 13 7.02 -28.94 25.22
C ASP A 13 6.39 -28.04 26.29
N LEU A 14 5.28 -27.39 25.93
CA LEU A 14 4.48 -26.59 26.85
C LEU A 14 4.03 -27.40 28.07
N SER A 15 3.96 -28.74 27.96
CA SER A 15 3.60 -29.58 29.10
C SER A 15 4.67 -29.56 30.20
N GLU A 16 5.95 -29.41 29.87
CA GLU A 16 7.04 -29.25 30.84
C GLU A 16 6.89 -27.92 31.63
N VAL A 17 6.48 -26.87 30.93
CA VAL A 17 6.30 -25.54 31.53
C VAL A 17 5.11 -25.52 32.51
N PHE A 18 4.03 -26.24 32.20
CA PHE A 18 2.81 -26.29 33.03
C PHE A 18 2.78 -27.43 34.08
N SER A 19 3.64 -28.45 34.01
CA SER A 19 3.51 -29.68 34.81
C SER A 19 4.02 -29.63 36.26
N GLY A 20 4.45 -28.45 36.77
CA GLY A 20 5.12 -28.38 38.08
C GLY A 20 4.52 -27.41 39.09
N VAL A 21 3.29 -26.94 38.90
CA VAL A 21 2.63 -26.06 39.88
C VAL A 21 1.65 -26.88 40.71
N ASP A 22 2.13 -27.48 41.81
CA ASP A 22 1.28 -28.20 42.75
C ASP A 22 0.78 -27.27 43.85
N ILE A 23 -0.48 -26.83 43.73
CA ILE A 23 -1.16 -26.01 44.73
C ILE A 23 -1.19 -26.72 46.10
N ASN A 24 -1.11 -28.06 46.12
CA ASN A 24 -1.06 -28.81 47.37
C ASN A 24 0.21 -28.54 48.17
N GLU A 25 1.33 -28.22 47.53
CA GLU A 25 2.58 -27.87 48.23
C GLU A 25 2.48 -26.52 48.95
N ILE A 26 1.63 -25.61 48.47
CA ILE A 26 1.33 -24.34 49.14
C ILE A 26 0.39 -24.56 50.34
N VAL A 27 -0.61 -25.42 50.18
CA VAL A 27 -1.68 -25.61 51.20
C VAL A 27 -1.22 -26.52 52.35
N LYS A 28 -0.38 -27.52 52.06
CA LYS A 28 0.06 -28.53 53.04
C LYS A 28 0.72 -27.90 54.28
N PRO A 29 1.66 -26.95 54.18
CA PRO A 29 2.28 -26.29 55.34
C PRO A 29 1.27 -25.60 56.26
N PHE A 30 0.25 -24.91 55.71
CA PHE A 30 -0.81 -24.29 56.53
C PHE A 30 -1.67 -25.32 57.26
N ARG A 31 -1.92 -26.46 56.63
CA ARG A 31 -2.63 -27.58 57.27
C ARG A 31 -1.82 -28.17 58.40
N GLU A 32 -0.52 -28.40 58.19
CA GLU A 32 0.40 -28.86 59.23
C GLU A 32 0.44 -27.89 60.41
N TYR A 33 0.51 -26.58 60.15
CA TYR A 33 0.46 -25.56 61.19
C TYR A 33 -0.85 -25.58 61.97
N THR A 34 -1.98 -25.66 61.27
CA THR A 34 -3.31 -25.76 61.91
C THR A 34 -3.43 -27.03 62.76
N GLN A 35 -2.90 -28.15 62.27
CA GLN A 35 -2.88 -29.41 63.02
C GLN A 35 -1.98 -29.33 64.25
N ALA A 36 -0.82 -28.68 64.14
CA ALA A 36 0.08 -28.42 65.28
C ALA A 36 -0.61 -27.56 66.35
N LEU A 37 -1.32 -26.50 65.95
CA LEU A 37 -2.12 -25.68 66.87
C LEU A 37 -3.26 -26.49 67.52
N ASN A 38 -3.96 -27.32 66.75
CA ASN A 38 -5.04 -28.16 67.28
C ASN A 38 -4.53 -29.21 68.28
N SER A 39 -3.26 -29.64 68.18
CA SER A 39 -2.66 -30.62 69.10
C SER A 39 -2.51 -30.14 70.54
N PHE A 40 -2.60 -28.83 70.79
CA PHE A 40 -2.65 -28.28 72.15
C PHE A 40 -3.99 -28.56 72.84
N PHE A 41 -5.07 -28.67 72.06
CA PHE A 41 -6.41 -28.80 72.61
C PHE A 41 -6.78 -30.27 72.77
N THR A 42 -7.31 -30.60 73.94
CA THR A 42 -7.92 -31.90 74.19
C THR A 42 -9.43 -31.77 74.04
N ILE A 43 -10.02 -32.65 73.24
CA ILE A 43 -11.48 -32.68 73.04
C ILE A 43 -12.11 -33.51 74.16
N TYR A 44 -13.04 -32.89 74.89
CA TYR A 44 -13.86 -33.55 75.92
C TYR A 44 -15.27 -33.74 75.40
N THR A 45 -15.80 -34.94 75.57
CA THR A 45 -17.20 -35.31 75.27
C THR A 45 -17.95 -35.62 76.57
N PRO A 46 -19.30 -35.70 76.57
CA PRO A 46 -20.09 -36.09 77.73
C PRO A 46 -19.61 -37.39 78.41
N GLU A 47 -19.11 -38.33 77.63
CA GLU A 47 -18.64 -39.64 78.09
C GLU A 47 -17.22 -39.58 78.70
N THR A 48 -16.46 -38.51 78.41
CA THR A 48 -15.10 -38.34 78.88
C THR A 48 -15.10 -37.88 80.34
N ARG A 49 -15.33 -38.81 81.29
CA ARG A 49 -15.27 -38.50 82.73
C ARG A 49 -13.85 -38.12 83.15
N LYS A 50 -13.59 -36.84 83.41
CA LYS A 50 -12.30 -36.38 83.97
C LYS A 50 -12.45 -35.22 84.95
N ALA A 51 -11.49 -35.12 85.88
CA ALA A 51 -11.37 -34.14 86.96
C ALA A 51 -11.36 -32.66 86.51
N LEU A 52 -11.18 -32.39 85.21
CA LEU A 52 -11.13 -31.04 84.66
C LEU A 52 -12.52 -30.46 84.35
N ILE A 53 -13.49 -31.28 83.96
CA ILE A 53 -14.78 -30.83 83.40
C ILE A 53 -15.96 -31.49 84.12
N ARG A 54 -16.99 -30.70 84.39
CA ARG A 54 -18.30 -31.16 84.86
C ARG A 54 -19.39 -30.54 83.99
N ILE A 55 -20.36 -31.37 83.61
CA ILE A 55 -21.46 -30.98 82.74
C ILE A 55 -22.75 -31.17 83.54
N TYR A 56 -23.53 -30.12 83.65
CA TYR A 56 -24.80 -30.08 84.37
C TYR A 56 -25.90 -29.81 83.37
N SER A 57 -26.75 -30.82 83.12
CA SER A 57 -27.89 -30.68 82.20
C SER A 57 -28.87 -29.62 82.66
N ASP A 58 -29.13 -29.60 83.97
CA ASP A 58 -29.80 -28.53 84.68
C ASP A 58 -29.00 -28.23 85.96
N PHE A 59 -28.57 -26.99 86.13
CA PHE A 59 -27.75 -26.61 87.28
C PHE A 59 -28.65 -26.35 88.50
N PHE A 60 -28.74 -27.32 89.42
CA PHE A 60 -29.53 -27.24 90.66
C PHE A 60 -28.65 -27.54 91.89
N PRO A 61 -28.04 -26.51 92.50
CA PRO A 61 -27.12 -26.68 93.63
C PRO A 61 -27.70 -27.49 94.80
N GLU A 62 -29.02 -27.46 95.00
CA GLU A 62 -29.72 -28.13 96.10
C GLU A 62 -29.69 -29.66 96.00
N VAL A 63 -29.48 -30.19 94.79
CA VAL A 63 -29.50 -31.64 94.50
C VAL A 63 -28.09 -32.19 94.33
N PHE A 64 -27.07 -31.34 94.39
CA PHE A 64 -25.69 -31.73 94.18
C PHE A 64 -25.15 -32.57 95.34
N THR A 65 -24.34 -33.57 95.00
CA THR A 65 -23.53 -34.28 95.99
C THR A 65 -22.50 -33.33 96.60
N GLN A 66 -22.00 -33.64 97.79
CA GLN A 66 -20.99 -32.81 98.47
C GLN A 66 -19.72 -32.56 97.61
N GLN A 67 -19.37 -33.51 96.75
CA GLN A 67 -18.25 -33.37 95.81
C GLN A 67 -18.57 -32.41 94.65
N GLU A 68 -19.80 -32.42 94.16
CA GLU A 68 -20.25 -31.52 93.08
C GLU A 68 -20.41 -30.08 93.59
N VAL A 69 -20.90 -29.90 94.82
CA VAL A 69 -20.92 -28.59 95.48
C VAL A 69 -19.50 -28.05 95.63
N ALA A 70 -18.56 -28.86 96.13
CA ALA A 70 -17.16 -28.43 96.27
C ALA A 70 -16.55 -28.00 94.92
N PHE A 71 -16.78 -28.77 93.86
CA PHE A 71 -16.29 -28.45 92.51
C PHE A 71 -16.91 -27.17 91.95
N ALA A 72 -18.24 -27.03 92.03
CA ALA A 72 -18.94 -25.86 91.52
C ALA A 72 -18.50 -24.59 92.25
N ASN A 73 -18.39 -24.65 93.58
CA ASN A 73 -17.94 -23.52 94.39
C ASN A 73 -16.49 -23.15 94.05
N GLU A 74 -15.60 -24.13 93.86
CA GLU A 74 -14.21 -23.86 93.47
C GLU A 74 -14.10 -23.23 92.07
N ALA A 75 -14.85 -23.76 91.09
CA ALA A 75 -14.88 -23.23 89.74
C ALA A 75 -15.48 -21.81 89.67
N LEU A 76 -16.53 -21.53 90.45
CA LEU A 76 -17.23 -20.25 90.44
C LEU A 76 -16.61 -19.20 91.37
N LYS A 77 -15.77 -19.61 92.33
CA LYS A 77 -15.09 -18.69 93.27
C LYS A 77 -14.33 -17.55 92.57
N LEU A 78 -13.77 -17.83 91.39
CA LEU A 78 -13.00 -16.86 90.58
C LEU A 78 -13.74 -16.42 89.31
N ALA A 79 -15.01 -16.82 89.19
CA ALA A 79 -15.89 -16.47 88.10
C ALA A 79 -16.67 -15.19 88.39
N ASN A 80 -17.26 -14.63 87.34
CA ASN A 80 -18.15 -13.47 87.41
C ASN A 80 -19.64 -13.84 87.54
N TYR A 81 -19.93 -15.03 88.06
CA TYR A 81 -21.28 -15.57 88.19
C TYR A 81 -21.51 -16.10 89.61
N ASP A 82 -22.67 -15.76 90.15
CA ASP A 82 -23.20 -16.38 91.36
C ASP A 82 -23.90 -17.71 91.01
N GLU A 83 -23.86 -18.67 91.93
CA GLU A 83 -24.49 -20.00 91.76
C GLU A 83 -26.00 -19.90 91.45
N SER A 84 -26.70 -18.94 92.07
CA SER A 84 -28.14 -18.73 91.87
C SER A 84 -28.49 -18.24 90.46
N ALA A 85 -27.56 -17.55 89.77
CA ALA A 85 -27.77 -17.05 88.42
C ALA A 85 -27.70 -18.15 87.34
N LEU A 86 -27.22 -19.34 87.71
CA LEU A 86 -27.09 -20.50 86.82
C LEU A 86 -28.26 -21.48 86.97
N HIS A 87 -29.18 -21.24 87.90
CA HIS A 87 -30.23 -22.19 88.25
C HIS A 87 -31.09 -22.60 87.04
N GLY A 88 -31.15 -23.91 86.77
CA GLY A 88 -31.91 -24.48 85.65
C GLY A 88 -31.32 -24.23 84.26
N GLU A 89 -30.07 -23.78 84.17
CA GLU A 89 -29.35 -23.63 82.89
C GLU A 89 -28.46 -24.87 82.61
N LEU A 90 -28.19 -25.10 81.33
CA LEU A 90 -27.22 -26.11 80.87
C LEU A 90 -25.80 -25.53 80.99
N VAL A 91 -25.04 -26.01 81.98
CA VAL A 91 -23.74 -25.43 82.33
C VAL A 91 -22.62 -26.46 82.22
N VAL A 92 -21.52 -26.05 81.60
CA VAL A 92 -20.25 -26.78 81.59
C VAL A 92 -19.26 -26.01 82.44
N LEU A 93 -18.79 -26.58 83.55
CA LEU A 93 -17.80 -25.96 84.44
C LEU A 93 -16.44 -26.65 84.33
N PHE A 94 -15.38 -25.87 84.50
CA PHE A 94 -14.00 -26.34 84.53
C PHE A 94 -13.38 -26.10 85.91
N SER A 95 -12.62 -27.06 86.44
CA SER A 95 -11.96 -26.90 87.76
C SER A 95 -10.82 -25.88 87.76
N THR A 96 -10.31 -25.51 86.59
CA THR A 96 -9.28 -24.50 86.42
C THR A 96 -9.59 -23.63 85.20
N PRO A 97 -9.01 -22.42 85.10
CA PRO A 97 -9.15 -21.60 83.91
C PRO A 97 -8.56 -22.31 82.69
N VAL A 98 -9.38 -22.50 81.65
CA VAL A 98 -8.99 -23.15 80.40
C VAL A 98 -9.17 -22.21 79.23
N ILE A 99 -8.36 -22.38 78.19
CA ILE A 99 -8.59 -21.77 76.89
C ILE A 99 -9.46 -22.72 76.07
N ILE A 100 -10.56 -22.20 75.55
CA ILE A 100 -11.53 -22.95 74.76
C ILE A 100 -11.24 -22.68 73.29
N SER A 101 -10.98 -23.71 72.48
CA SER A 101 -10.85 -23.55 71.03
C SER A 101 -12.21 -23.59 70.36
N GLU A 102 -12.96 -24.65 70.62
CA GLU A 102 -14.16 -24.99 69.88
C GLU A 102 -15.17 -25.71 70.75
N LEU A 103 -16.45 -25.37 70.57
CA LEU A 103 -17.58 -26.02 71.23
C LEU A 103 -18.55 -26.52 70.17
N THR A 104 -19.04 -27.74 70.33
CA THR A 104 -20.08 -28.32 69.49
C THR A 104 -21.31 -28.68 70.30
N CYS A 105 -22.48 -28.28 69.80
CA CYS A 105 -23.78 -28.53 70.40
C CYS A 105 -24.80 -29.00 69.35
N PHE A 106 -25.73 -29.85 69.74
CA PHE A 106 -26.91 -30.20 68.95
C PHE A 106 -28.10 -29.31 69.31
N GLY A 107 -29.06 -29.21 68.38
CA GLY A 107 -30.40 -28.67 68.67
C GLY A 107 -30.44 -27.17 68.97
N VAL A 108 -29.44 -26.41 68.55
CA VAL A 108 -29.41 -24.98 68.87
C VAL A 108 -30.42 -24.19 68.01
N SER A 109 -31.21 -23.31 68.66
CA SER A 109 -32.13 -22.38 67.98
C SER A 109 -31.44 -21.59 66.88
N LYS A 110 -32.12 -21.33 65.76
CA LYS A 110 -31.60 -20.53 64.63
C LYS A 110 -31.46 -19.04 64.97
N SER A 111 -32.14 -18.55 66.00
CA SER A 111 -32.01 -17.17 66.48
C SER A 111 -30.60 -16.92 67.02
N GLU A 112 -29.99 -15.78 66.66
CA GLU A 112 -28.64 -15.42 67.12
C GLU A 112 -28.60 -15.16 68.63
N ASN A 113 -29.66 -14.56 69.18
CA ASN A 113 -29.74 -14.23 70.60
C ASN A 113 -30.00 -15.47 71.47
N GLU A 114 -30.87 -16.37 71.01
CA GLU A 114 -31.17 -17.61 71.75
C GLU A 114 -30.08 -18.66 71.57
N GLY A 115 -29.36 -18.61 70.45
CA GLY A 115 -28.26 -19.51 70.12
C GLY A 115 -26.90 -19.05 70.64
N ALA A 116 -26.84 -17.99 71.45
CA ALA A 116 -25.60 -17.47 72.01
C ALA A 116 -25.08 -18.39 73.14
N VAL A 117 -23.79 -18.70 73.11
CA VAL A 117 -23.10 -19.36 74.23
C VAL A 117 -22.54 -18.28 75.13
N ARG A 118 -22.83 -18.34 76.43
CA ARG A 118 -22.28 -17.38 77.40
C ARG A 118 -21.03 -17.98 78.04
N LEU A 119 -19.97 -17.20 78.14
CA LEU A 119 -18.74 -17.62 78.81
C LEU A 119 -18.76 -17.14 80.26
N ILE A 120 -18.39 -18.03 81.16
CA ILE A 120 -18.12 -17.73 82.56
C ILE A 120 -16.64 -17.32 82.63
N SER A 121 -16.38 -16.02 82.77
CA SER A 121 -15.04 -15.46 82.58
C SER A 121 -14.16 -15.65 83.82
N TYR A 122 -12.86 -15.85 83.60
CA TYR A 122 -11.86 -15.91 84.68
C TYR A 122 -11.43 -14.50 85.08
N ARG A 123 -11.68 -14.08 86.33
CA ARG A 123 -11.32 -12.76 86.87
C ARG A 123 -11.84 -11.55 86.07
N GLY A 124 -12.78 -11.74 85.15
CA GLY A 124 -13.37 -10.67 84.35
C GLY A 124 -14.59 -10.07 85.03
N MET A 125 -14.87 -8.79 84.83
CA MET A 125 -16.18 -8.22 85.21
C MET A 125 -17.18 -8.34 84.06
N ASP A 126 -16.68 -8.45 82.83
CA ASP A 126 -17.51 -8.45 81.63
C ASP A 126 -18.09 -9.84 81.32
N LYS A 127 -19.38 -9.87 81.01
CA LYS A 127 -20.05 -11.04 80.47
C LYS A 127 -19.67 -11.19 79.00
N ARG A 128 -19.06 -12.32 78.64
CA ARG A 128 -18.63 -12.62 77.27
C ARG A 128 -19.58 -13.62 76.63
N PHE A 129 -19.80 -13.46 75.32
CA PHE A 129 -20.74 -14.25 74.55
C PHE A 129 -20.12 -14.67 73.22
N ALA A 130 -20.38 -15.91 72.79
CA ALA A 130 -20.05 -16.42 71.48
C ALA A 130 -21.34 -16.65 70.68
N THR A 131 -21.57 -15.81 69.67
CA THR A 131 -22.74 -15.88 68.78
C THR A 131 -22.38 -16.45 67.41
N LYS A 132 -21.13 -16.26 66.96
CA LYS A 132 -20.66 -16.74 65.66
C LYS A 132 -20.50 -18.26 65.67
N ARG A 133 -21.31 -18.93 64.86
CA ARG A 133 -21.32 -20.39 64.73
C ARG A 133 -21.45 -20.83 63.28
N THR A 134 -20.93 -22.00 62.99
CA THR A 134 -21.21 -22.73 61.75
C THR A 134 -22.16 -23.86 62.09
N THR A 135 -23.31 -23.94 61.41
CA THR A 135 -24.26 -25.05 61.60
C THR A 135 -24.15 -25.99 60.42
N GLU A 136 -23.78 -27.22 60.68
CA GLU A 136 -23.70 -28.29 59.70
C GLU A 136 -24.89 -29.22 59.87
N LEU A 137 -25.50 -29.64 58.75
CA LEU A 137 -26.55 -30.64 58.73
C LEU A 137 -25.94 -31.97 58.27
N PRO A 138 -25.43 -32.81 59.19
CA PRO A 138 -24.92 -34.12 58.81
C PRO A 138 -26.05 -34.97 58.21
N ARG A 139 -25.71 -35.92 57.32
CA ARG A 139 -26.67 -36.85 56.68
C ARG A 139 -27.56 -37.61 57.67
N ASN A 140 -27.18 -37.67 58.95
CA ASN A 140 -27.92 -38.32 60.05
C ASN A 140 -29.01 -37.43 60.69
N GLY A 141 -29.30 -36.24 60.15
CA GLY A 141 -30.54 -35.50 60.41
C GLY A 141 -30.54 -34.54 61.61
N GLN A 142 -29.59 -34.62 62.55
CA GLN A 142 -29.50 -33.68 63.66
C GLN A 142 -28.49 -32.56 63.37
N SER A 143 -28.92 -31.30 63.40
CA SER A 143 -28.06 -30.14 63.16
C SER A 143 -27.00 -29.99 64.25
N VAL A 144 -25.73 -29.93 63.85
CA VAL A 144 -24.58 -29.64 64.73
C VAL A 144 -24.20 -28.19 64.57
N SER A 145 -24.20 -27.43 65.66
CA SER A 145 -23.68 -26.07 65.70
C SER A 145 -22.28 -26.07 66.33
N LYS A 146 -21.31 -25.49 65.61
CA LYS A 146 -19.91 -25.37 66.01
C LYS A 146 -19.58 -23.91 66.29
N TYR A 147 -19.06 -23.62 67.47
CA TYR A 147 -18.63 -22.30 67.95
C TYR A 147 -17.12 -22.26 68.06
N LYS A 148 -16.47 -21.23 67.50
CA LYS A 148 -15.03 -20.97 67.67
C LYS A 148 -14.86 -19.89 68.73
N ILE A 149 -14.37 -20.23 69.91
CA ILE A 149 -14.47 -19.39 71.11
C ILE A 149 -13.13 -18.74 71.49
N HIS A 150 -11.99 -19.39 71.23
CA HIS A 150 -10.60 -18.88 71.42
C HIS A 150 -10.39 -17.92 72.61
N ASP A 151 -10.95 -18.24 73.78
CA ASP A 151 -10.92 -17.37 74.96
C ASP A 151 -10.76 -18.18 76.26
N VAL A 152 -10.35 -17.51 77.34
CA VAL A 152 -10.17 -18.10 78.68
C VAL A 152 -11.50 -18.07 79.43
N ALA A 153 -11.93 -19.23 79.91
CA ALA A 153 -13.14 -19.34 80.71
C ALA A 153 -13.01 -20.38 81.83
N LEU A 154 -13.84 -20.20 82.86
CA LEU A 154 -14.09 -21.15 83.94
C LEU A 154 -15.33 -22.02 83.68
N GLY A 155 -16.12 -21.65 82.68
CA GLY A 155 -17.27 -22.43 82.26
C GLY A 155 -18.00 -21.83 81.08
N LEU A 156 -19.01 -22.55 80.61
CA LEU A 156 -19.87 -22.21 79.49
C LEU A 156 -21.32 -22.41 79.90
N ILE A 157 -22.17 -21.45 79.57
CA ILE A 157 -23.63 -21.58 79.66
C ILE A 157 -24.12 -21.76 78.24
N LEU A 158 -24.71 -22.92 77.99
CA LEU A 158 -25.13 -23.33 76.65
C LEU A 158 -26.54 -22.79 76.34
N PRO A 159 -26.89 -22.64 75.06
CA PRO A 159 -28.24 -22.26 74.63
C PRO A 159 -29.33 -23.16 75.20
N LYS A 160 -30.49 -22.59 75.47
CA LYS A 160 -31.67 -23.35 75.94
C LYS A 160 -32.06 -24.41 74.90
N HIS A 161 -32.46 -25.58 75.38
CA HIS A 161 -32.84 -26.75 74.57
C HIS A 161 -31.72 -27.32 73.68
N SER A 162 -30.47 -26.89 73.87
CA SER A 162 -29.33 -27.51 73.19
C SER A 162 -28.83 -28.75 73.94
N THR A 163 -28.03 -29.57 73.27
CA THR A 163 -27.32 -30.69 73.89
C THR A 163 -25.83 -30.52 73.68
N PHE A 164 -25.05 -30.63 74.76
CA PHE A 164 -23.59 -30.58 74.69
C PHE A 164 -23.03 -31.80 73.95
N CYS A 165 -22.13 -31.59 72.98
CA CYS A 165 -21.50 -32.68 72.24
C CYS A 165 -20.01 -32.80 72.55
N SER A 166 -19.27 -31.71 72.39
CA SER A 166 -17.85 -31.69 72.72
C SER A 166 -17.32 -30.29 72.93
N VAL A 167 -16.23 -30.17 73.70
CA VAL A 167 -15.45 -28.94 73.82
C VAL A 167 -13.97 -29.24 73.70
N GLY A 168 -13.27 -28.49 72.85
CA GLY A 168 -11.81 -28.48 72.77
C GLY A 168 -11.24 -27.48 73.77
N VAL A 169 -10.49 -27.96 74.76
CA VAL A 169 -9.90 -27.10 75.80
C VAL A 169 -8.43 -27.43 76.04
N VAL A 170 -7.70 -26.43 76.53
CA VAL A 170 -6.36 -26.59 77.07
C VAL A 170 -6.23 -25.78 78.35
N SER A 171 -5.74 -26.40 79.42
CA SER A 171 -5.42 -25.69 80.66
C SER A 171 -4.16 -24.86 80.49
N ILE A 172 -4.09 -23.71 81.15
CA ILE A 172 -2.91 -22.83 81.09
C ILE A 172 -1.65 -23.56 81.57
N SER A 173 -1.76 -24.42 82.58
CA SER A 173 -0.65 -25.25 83.06
C SER A 173 -0.12 -26.21 81.98
N ALA A 174 -1.02 -26.90 81.27
CA ALA A 174 -0.64 -27.80 80.17
C ALA A 174 0.13 -27.10 79.05
N LEU A 175 -0.19 -25.84 78.75
CA LEU A 175 0.59 -25.04 77.80
C LEU A 175 2.03 -24.81 78.30
N LEU A 176 2.23 -24.56 79.59
CA LEU A 176 3.57 -24.30 80.13
C LEU A 176 4.42 -25.56 80.30
N THR A 177 3.80 -26.74 80.41
CA THR A 177 4.50 -28.01 80.70
C THR A 177 4.88 -28.82 79.46
N GLU A 178 4.37 -28.47 78.27
CA GLU A 178 4.58 -29.23 77.03
C GLU A 178 5.38 -28.44 75.97
N PRO A 179 6.68 -28.14 76.21
CA PRO A 179 7.50 -27.32 75.31
C PRO A 179 7.62 -27.93 73.90
N GLU A 180 7.61 -29.26 73.77
CA GLU A 180 7.68 -29.94 72.47
C GLU A 180 6.51 -29.60 71.54
N LYS A 181 5.32 -29.27 72.07
CA LYS A 181 4.20 -28.82 71.24
C LYS A 181 4.42 -27.40 70.73
N PHE A 182 5.06 -26.54 71.53
CA PHE A 182 5.45 -25.19 71.12
C PHE A 182 6.50 -25.21 70.01
N ASP A 183 7.53 -26.03 70.16
CA ASP A 183 8.56 -26.17 69.13
C ASP A 183 7.97 -26.70 67.82
N ARG A 184 7.11 -27.73 67.88
CA ARG A 184 6.40 -28.23 66.69
C ARG A 184 5.52 -27.18 66.02
N ALA A 185 4.79 -26.38 66.79
CA ALA A 185 3.95 -25.32 66.25
C ALA A 185 4.78 -24.17 65.66
N LYS A 186 5.91 -23.82 66.28
CA LYS A 186 6.87 -22.83 65.78
C LYS A 186 7.51 -23.29 64.47
N ASP A 187 7.96 -24.53 64.39
CA ASP A 187 8.54 -25.11 63.18
C ASP A 187 7.50 -25.17 62.05
N ALA A 188 6.28 -25.61 62.36
CA ALA A 188 5.19 -25.63 61.39
C ALA A 188 4.82 -24.22 60.91
N LEU A 189 4.87 -23.20 61.78
CA LEU A 189 4.68 -21.79 61.40
C LEU A 189 5.77 -21.30 60.45
N ASN A 190 7.03 -21.59 60.76
CA ASN A 190 8.16 -21.21 59.91
C ASN A 190 8.03 -21.86 58.53
N ARG A 191 7.70 -23.15 58.46
CA ARG A 191 7.41 -23.85 57.20
C ARG A 191 6.22 -23.25 56.44
N ALA A 192 5.14 -22.91 57.14
CA ALA A 192 3.97 -22.26 56.55
C ALA A 192 4.26 -20.83 56.03
N ARG A 193 5.34 -20.20 56.50
CA ARG A 193 5.78 -18.89 56.01
C ARG A 193 6.72 -19.02 54.81
N GLU A 194 7.69 -19.92 54.88
CA GLU A 194 8.78 -20.00 53.88
C GLU A 194 8.40 -20.80 52.64
N ILE A 195 7.78 -21.98 52.80
CA ILE A 195 7.50 -22.89 51.67
C ILE A 195 6.57 -22.23 50.65
N PRO A 196 5.44 -21.58 51.04
CA PRO A 196 4.60 -20.88 50.08
C PRO A 196 5.32 -19.77 49.29
N LEU A 197 6.27 -19.07 49.92
CA LEU A 197 7.04 -18.02 49.23
C LEU A 197 7.98 -18.62 48.17
N ILE A 198 8.63 -19.74 48.50
CA ILE A 198 9.49 -20.47 47.57
C ILE A 198 8.67 -20.97 46.37
N GLU A 199 7.51 -21.59 46.63
CA GLU A 199 6.64 -22.07 45.56
C GLU A 199 6.06 -20.93 44.72
N MET A 200 5.65 -19.81 45.34
CA MET A 200 5.21 -18.63 44.59
C MET A 200 6.33 -18.04 43.72
N GLN A 201 7.58 -18.05 44.19
CA GLN A 201 8.73 -17.60 43.40
C GLN A 201 8.96 -18.53 42.20
N LYS A 202 8.91 -19.86 42.39
CA LYS A 202 9.00 -20.82 41.28
C LYS A 202 7.89 -20.62 40.26
N ILE A 203 6.65 -20.36 40.70
CA ILE A 203 5.52 -20.04 39.82
C ILE A 203 5.81 -18.76 39.02
N LYS A 204 6.36 -17.74 39.68
CA LYS A 204 6.74 -16.48 39.04
C LYS A 204 7.82 -16.69 37.98
N ASP A 205 8.90 -17.40 38.31
CA ASP A 205 10.00 -17.68 37.37
C ASP A 205 9.46 -18.43 36.13
N LYS A 206 8.57 -19.41 36.32
CA LYS A 206 7.90 -20.11 35.21
C LYS A 206 6.98 -19.20 34.39
N LEU A 207 6.29 -18.26 35.01
CA LEU A 207 5.48 -17.28 34.28
C LEU A 207 6.35 -16.36 33.43
N ASP A 208 7.53 -15.99 33.92
CA ASP A 208 8.51 -15.21 33.17
C ASP A 208 9.04 -16.01 31.97
N ASP A 209 9.31 -17.32 32.13
CA ASP A 209 9.68 -18.22 31.02
C ASP A 209 8.57 -18.32 29.97
N ILE A 210 7.30 -18.48 30.40
CA ILE A 210 6.13 -18.49 29.51
C ILE A 210 6.05 -17.18 28.73
N ASN A 211 6.21 -16.04 29.40
CA ASN A 211 6.16 -14.73 28.76
C ASN A 211 7.29 -14.57 27.73
N GLY A 212 8.51 -15.00 28.07
CA GLY A 212 9.63 -15.02 27.13
C GLY A 212 9.34 -15.88 25.89
N PHE A 213 8.71 -17.05 26.06
CA PHE A 213 8.27 -17.88 24.95
C PHE A 213 7.20 -17.22 24.08
N ILE A 214 6.20 -16.58 24.71
CA ILE A 214 5.16 -15.83 24.00
C ILE A 214 5.79 -14.72 23.17
N ASP A 215 6.76 -13.98 23.72
CA ASP A 215 7.45 -12.91 23.00
C ASP A 215 8.26 -13.43 21.80
N ILE A 216 8.93 -14.58 21.94
CA ILE A 216 9.60 -15.24 20.81
C ILE A 216 8.58 -15.63 19.72
N LYS A 217 7.45 -16.23 20.10
CA LYS A 217 6.39 -16.61 19.14
C LYS A 217 5.73 -15.39 18.50
N ARG A 218 5.59 -14.29 19.23
CA ARG A 218 5.10 -13.02 18.71
C ARG A 218 6.05 -12.44 17.68
N GLY A 219 7.36 -12.43 17.98
CA GLY A 219 8.38 -12.01 17.01
C GLY A 219 8.38 -12.86 15.73
N LEU A 220 8.18 -14.17 15.85
CA LEU A 220 8.00 -15.05 14.68
C LEU A 220 6.73 -14.73 13.90
N PHE A 221 5.61 -14.47 14.58
CA PHE A 221 4.36 -14.08 13.93
C PHE A 221 4.50 -12.74 13.19
N ASP A 222 5.17 -11.77 13.78
CA ASP A 222 5.44 -10.47 13.15
C ASP A 222 6.32 -10.63 11.90
N SER A 223 7.35 -11.50 11.97
CA SER A 223 8.17 -11.87 10.81
C SER A 223 7.33 -12.52 9.70
N ILE A 224 6.48 -13.49 10.03
CA ILE A 224 5.59 -14.14 9.06
C ILE A 224 4.60 -13.13 8.47
N SER A 225 4.05 -12.23 9.28
CA SER A 225 3.15 -11.17 8.81
C SER A 225 3.85 -10.22 7.84
N SER A 226 5.11 -9.87 8.12
CA SER A 226 5.96 -9.09 7.20
C SER A 226 6.17 -9.86 5.89
N ASP A 227 6.54 -11.14 5.95
CA ASP A 227 6.74 -11.97 4.75
C ASP A 227 5.45 -12.08 3.90
N ILE A 228 4.28 -12.24 4.54
CA ILE A 228 2.98 -12.23 3.85
C ILE A 228 2.76 -10.90 3.13
N SER A 229 3.08 -9.77 3.75
CA SER A 229 2.91 -8.45 3.12
C SER A 229 3.81 -8.28 1.88
N ILE A 230 5.04 -8.79 1.94
CA ILE A 230 5.98 -8.81 0.81
C ILE A 230 5.42 -9.69 -0.31
N LEU A 231 4.94 -10.89 0.02
CA LEU A 231 4.33 -11.80 -0.96
C LEU A 231 3.05 -11.23 -1.59
N GLU A 232 2.23 -10.49 -0.84
CA GLU A 232 1.08 -9.79 -1.39
C GLU A 232 1.48 -8.67 -2.36
N GLN A 233 2.54 -7.93 -2.04
CA GLN A 233 3.10 -6.93 -2.93
C GLN A 233 3.65 -7.56 -4.22
N GLU A 234 4.40 -8.66 -4.11
CA GLU A 234 4.89 -9.43 -5.27
C GLU A 234 3.73 -9.96 -6.11
N ARG A 235 2.70 -10.54 -5.48
CA ARG A 235 1.49 -10.99 -6.17
C ARG A 235 0.79 -9.84 -6.91
N SER A 236 0.69 -8.67 -6.31
CA SER A 236 0.13 -7.47 -6.94
C SER A 236 0.97 -7.02 -8.15
N HIS A 237 2.29 -7.01 -8.02
CA HIS A 237 3.20 -6.69 -9.11
C HIS A 237 3.09 -7.67 -10.28
N VAL A 238 3.07 -8.98 -10.00
CA VAL A 238 2.87 -10.02 -11.02
C VAL A 238 1.51 -9.88 -11.69
N LYS A 239 0.44 -9.60 -10.93
CA LYS A 239 -0.91 -9.38 -11.49
C LYS A 239 -0.94 -8.17 -12.43
N ASN A 240 -0.30 -7.07 -12.05
CA ASN A 240 -0.19 -5.88 -12.91
C ASN A 240 0.61 -6.18 -14.17
N SER A 241 1.76 -6.86 -14.03
CA SER A 241 2.58 -7.31 -15.17
C SER A 241 1.79 -8.21 -16.14
N LEU A 242 1.03 -9.18 -15.61
CA LEU A 242 0.14 -10.03 -16.40
C LEU A 242 -0.89 -9.20 -17.17
N ALA A 243 -1.55 -8.23 -16.53
CA ALA A 243 -2.51 -7.36 -17.19
C ALA A 243 -1.86 -6.51 -18.30
N TYR A 244 -0.64 -6.01 -18.09
CA TYR A 244 0.13 -5.33 -19.14
C TYR A 244 0.46 -6.27 -20.31
N SER A 245 0.94 -7.48 -20.04
CA SER A 245 1.22 -8.48 -21.07
C SER A 245 -0.04 -8.86 -21.84
N GLN A 246 -1.19 -8.97 -21.18
CA GLN A 246 -2.45 -9.31 -21.82
C GLN A 246 -2.96 -8.17 -22.71
N ASN A 247 -2.90 -6.92 -22.24
CA ASN A 247 -3.18 -5.75 -23.07
C ASN A 247 -2.24 -5.66 -24.28
N ALA A 248 -0.96 -5.98 -24.11
CA ALA A 248 0.00 -6.02 -25.21
C ALA A 248 -0.34 -7.12 -26.23
N LEU A 249 -0.73 -8.31 -25.76
CA LEU A 249 -1.19 -9.41 -26.62
C LEU A 249 -2.46 -9.04 -27.38
N ASP A 250 -3.44 -8.39 -26.74
CA ASP A 250 -4.66 -7.95 -27.39
C ASP A 250 -4.38 -6.90 -28.47
N LYS A 251 -3.42 -5.99 -28.22
CA LYS A 251 -2.96 -5.03 -29.23
C LYS A 251 -2.29 -5.73 -30.41
N VAL A 252 -1.36 -6.65 -30.15
CA VAL A 252 -0.70 -7.45 -31.21
C VAL A 252 -1.75 -8.23 -32.01
N ARG A 253 -2.76 -8.79 -31.35
CA ARG A 253 -3.86 -9.51 -32.02
C ARG A 253 -4.66 -8.59 -32.93
N SER A 254 -5.02 -7.39 -32.45
CA SER A 254 -5.67 -6.37 -33.28
C SER A 254 -4.81 -5.92 -34.46
N ASP A 255 -3.49 -5.79 -34.28
CA ASP A 255 -2.55 -5.43 -35.35
C ASP A 255 -2.44 -6.55 -36.39
N ILE A 256 -2.46 -7.82 -35.97
CA ILE A 256 -2.52 -9.00 -36.85
C ILE A 256 -3.83 -9.01 -37.65
N ASP A 257 -4.98 -8.77 -37.00
CA ASP A 257 -6.28 -8.75 -37.67
C ASP A 257 -6.38 -7.62 -38.71
N ASN A 258 -5.87 -6.43 -38.37
CA ASN A 258 -5.76 -5.31 -39.31
C ASN A 258 -4.83 -5.63 -40.48
N SER A 259 -3.65 -6.21 -40.21
CA SER A 259 -2.71 -6.62 -41.24
C SER A 259 -3.34 -7.66 -42.17
N ASN A 260 -4.08 -8.63 -41.63
CA ASN A 260 -4.80 -9.64 -42.42
C ASN A 260 -5.88 -9.00 -43.31
N LEU A 261 -6.60 -7.99 -42.83
CA LEU A 261 -7.55 -7.22 -43.65
C LEU A 261 -6.83 -6.48 -44.79
N GLU A 262 -5.66 -5.90 -44.53
CA GLU A 262 -4.84 -5.26 -45.56
C GLU A 262 -4.32 -6.28 -46.59
N TYR A 263 -3.84 -7.44 -46.14
CA TYR A 263 -3.45 -8.53 -47.04
C TYR A 263 -4.61 -9.00 -47.91
N ALA A 264 -5.81 -9.16 -47.35
CA ALA A 264 -7.00 -9.54 -48.12
C ALA A 264 -7.37 -8.47 -49.16
N LYS A 265 -7.28 -7.18 -48.80
CA LYS A 265 -7.47 -6.07 -49.75
C LYS A 265 -6.43 -6.08 -50.86
N LEU A 266 -5.15 -6.23 -50.50
CA LEU A 266 -4.05 -6.26 -51.46
C LEU A 266 -4.17 -7.45 -52.40
N SER A 267 -4.48 -8.64 -51.87
CA SER A 267 -4.75 -9.84 -52.66
C SER A 267 -5.91 -9.62 -53.65
N LYS A 268 -6.99 -8.96 -53.23
CA LYS A 268 -8.09 -8.59 -54.12
C LYS A 268 -7.67 -7.59 -55.20
N THR A 269 -6.85 -6.60 -54.86
CA THR A 269 -6.29 -5.65 -55.84
C THR A 269 -5.42 -6.36 -56.86
N ILE A 270 -4.53 -7.26 -56.42
CA ILE A 270 -3.68 -8.08 -57.29
C ILE A 270 -4.52 -8.93 -58.23
N ALA A 271 -5.59 -9.57 -57.74
CA ALA A 271 -6.51 -10.34 -58.58
C ALA A 271 -7.17 -9.46 -59.66
N ASN A 272 -7.67 -8.28 -59.27
CA ASN A 272 -8.28 -7.33 -60.22
C ASN A 272 -7.26 -6.80 -61.25
N GLU A 273 -6.03 -6.48 -60.84
CA GLU A 273 -4.97 -6.03 -61.75
C GLU A 273 -4.51 -7.16 -62.69
N SER A 274 -4.46 -8.39 -62.19
CA SER A 274 -4.21 -9.58 -63.01
C SER A 274 -5.30 -9.76 -64.07
N ASP A 275 -6.57 -9.63 -63.71
CA ASP A 275 -7.68 -9.70 -64.66
C ASP A 275 -7.61 -8.56 -65.70
N ASN A 276 -7.24 -7.36 -65.27
CA ASN A 276 -7.01 -6.22 -66.17
C ASN A 276 -5.83 -6.47 -67.13
N LEU A 277 -4.73 -7.04 -66.63
CA LEU A 277 -3.59 -7.42 -67.47
C LEU A 277 -3.98 -8.45 -68.53
N ILE A 278 -4.73 -9.49 -68.15
CA ILE A 278 -5.27 -10.48 -69.10
C ILE A 278 -6.17 -9.80 -70.14
N ALA A 279 -7.00 -8.83 -69.73
CA ALA A 279 -7.85 -8.08 -70.66
C ALA A 279 -7.05 -7.19 -71.61
N ILE A 280 -5.98 -6.54 -71.14
CA ILE A 280 -5.06 -5.75 -71.96
C ILE A 280 -4.30 -6.65 -72.93
N GLU A 281 -3.79 -7.79 -72.48
CA GLU A 281 -3.09 -8.76 -73.32
C GLU A 281 -3.97 -9.25 -74.47
N LYS A 282 -5.25 -9.59 -74.18
CA LYS A 282 -6.24 -9.90 -75.22
C LYS A 282 -6.50 -8.74 -76.19
N ARG A 283 -6.50 -7.49 -75.70
CA ARG A 283 -6.61 -6.30 -76.57
C ARG A 283 -5.39 -6.13 -77.44
N ILE A 284 -4.19 -6.32 -76.90
CA ILE A 284 -2.93 -6.26 -77.65
C ILE A 284 -2.93 -7.34 -78.72
N GLU A 285 -3.37 -8.57 -78.42
CA GLU A 285 -3.48 -9.64 -79.41
C GLU A 285 -4.46 -9.27 -80.54
N ALA A 286 -5.64 -8.77 -80.20
CA ALA A 286 -6.63 -8.30 -81.16
C ALA A 286 -6.13 -7.13 -82.02
N GLU A 287 -5.44 -6.15 -81.42
CA GLU A 287 -4.81 -5.04 -82.14
C GLU A 287 -3.63 -5.52 -82.99
N THR A 288 -2.86 -6.50 -82.54
CA THR A 288 -1.75 -7.09 -83.31
C THR A 288 -2.28 -7.82 -84.54
N ASP A 289 -3.39 -8.54 -84.42
CA ASP A 289 -4.06 -9.18 -85.56
C ASP A 289 -4.68 -8.15 -86.51
N ALA A 290 -5.29 -7.08 -85.97
CA ALA A 290 -5.74 -5.95 -86.77
C ALA A 290 -4.58 -5.25 -87.48
N TYR A 291 -3.45 -5.08 -86.80
CA TYR A 291 -2.22 -4.51 -87.35
C TYR A 291 -1.66 -5.40 -88.46
N LYS A 292 -1.57 -6.72 -88.28
CA LYS A 292 -1.17 -7.66 -89.36
C LYS A 292 -2.11 -7.57 -90.56
N LYS A 293 -3.41 -7.39 -90.32
CA LYS A 293 -4.41 -7.21 -91.38
C LYS A 293 -4.21 -5.89 -92.13
N GLU A 294 -3.95 -4.79 -91.42
CA GLU A 294 -3.60 -3.49 -92.01
C GLU A 294 -2.22 -3.51 -92.66
N GLU A 295 -1.23 -4.23 -92.13
CA GLU A 295 0.08 -4.41 -92.75
C GLU A 295 -0.05 -5.21 -94.05
N ASN A 296 -0.90 -6.23 -94.10
CA ASN A 296 -1.21 -6.94 -95.34
C ASN A 296 -1.95 -6.06 -96.36
N LYS A 297 -2.86 -5.20 -95.90
CA LYS A 297 -3.45 -4.16 -96.77
C LYS A 297 -2.42 -3.14 -97.21
N LEU A 298 -1.49 -2.74 -96.35
CA LEU A 298 -0.39 -1.83 -96.64
C LEU A 298 0.56 -2.48 -97.64
N LYS A 299 0.84 -3.79 -97.56
CA LYS A 299 1.62 -4.51 -98.57
C LYS A 299 0.90 -4.55 -99.93
N MET A 300 -0.42 -4.73 -99.96
CA MET A 300 -1.20 -4.56 -101.19
C MET A 300 -1.15 -3.12 -101.71
N LEU A 301 -1.30 -2.14 -100.83
CA LEU A 301 -1.15 -0.72 -101.14
C LEU A 301 0.27 -0.36 -101.55
N VAL A 302 1.30 -1.04 -101.05
CA VAL A 302 2.70 -0.88 -101.42
C VAL A 302 2.89 -1.33 -102.86
N VAL A 303 2.31 -2.47 -103.26
CA VAL A 303 2.25 -2.93 -104.65
C VAL A 303 1.48 -1.94 -105.54
N ASP A 304 0.41 -1.32 -105.04
CA ASP A 304 -0.31 -0.26 -105.75
C ASP A 304 0.47 1.06 -105.79
N THR A 305 1.24 1.39 -104.73
CA THR A 305 2.10 2.57 -104.70
C THR A 305 3.41 2.35 -105.44
N GLU A 306 3.84 1.13 -105.74
CA GLU A 306 4.94 0.87 -106.67
C GLU A 306 4.53 1.32 -108.09
N LYS A 307 3.24 1.16 -108.44
CA LYS A 307 2.65 1.74 -109.67
C LYS A 307 2.46 3.27 -109.61
N VAL A 308 2.30 3.85 -108.41
CA VAL A 308 2.19 5.32 -108.21
C VAL A 308 3.56 5.98 -107.93
N SER A 309 4.59 5.23 -107.54
CA SER A 309 5.96 5.66 -107.25
C SER A 309 6.69 6.09 -108.53
N ASP A 310 6.40 5.43 -109.65
CA ASP A 310 6.77 5.90 -110.99
C ASP A 310 6.10 7.24 -111.35
N VAL A 311 4.98 7.58 -110.70
CA VAL A 311 4.26 8.85 -110.86
C VAL A 311 4.68 9.90 -109.81
N LEU A 312 5.23 9.51 -108.65
CA LEU A 312 5.56 10.40 -107.52
C LEU A 312 7.05 10.82 -107.45
N LYS A 313 7.95 10.17 -108.19
CA LYS A 313 9.35 10.61 -108.40
C LYS A 313 9.46 12.02 -108.99
N THR A 314 8.38 12.53 -109.60
CA THR A 314 8.29 13.88 -110.16
C THR A 314 7.80 14.93 -109.15
N VAL A 315 7.24 14.53 -107.99
CA VAL A 315 6.70 15.45 -106.95
C VAL A 315 7.62 15.52 -105.71
N GLN A 316 8.48 14.51 -105.52
CA GLN A 316 9.41 14.39 -104.39
C GLN A 316 10.57 15.41 -104.39
N GLN A 317 10.69 16.22 -105.44
CA GLN A 317 11.70 17.26 -105.58
C GLN A 317 11.29 18.61 -104.95
N GLU A 318 10.01 18.81 -104.62
CA GLU A 318 9.50 20.09 -104.07
C GLU A 318 9.35 20.11 -102.54
N LEU A 319 9.24 18.96 -101.85
CA LEU A 319 8.92 18.93 -100.41
C LEU A 319 10.15 18.85 -99.47
N ALA A 320 11.37 18.77 -100.02
CA ALA A 320 12.61 18.58 -99.27
C ALA A 320 13.12 19.85 -98.54
N VAL A 321 12.44 20.99 -98.68
CA VAL A 321 12.88 22.29 -98.15
C VAL A 321 12.23 22.67 -96.80
N ALA A 322 11.16 22.00 -96.35
CA ALA A 322 10.34 22.52 -95.26
C ALA A 322 10.55 21.92 -93.84
N ASN A 323 11.34 20.86 -93.66
CA ASN A 323 11.30 20.10 -92.38
C ASN A 323 12.61 19.98 -91.57
N ARG A 324 13.57 20.88 -91.80
CA ARG A 324 14.90 20.82 -91.13
C ARG A 324 15.11 21.83 -90.01
N GLN A 325 14.06 22.32 -89.35
CA GLN A 325 14.15 23.48 -88.45
C GLN A 325 13.25 23.41 -87.21
N LYS A 326 13.37 22.36 -86.39
CA LYS A 326 12.75 22.35 -85.06
C LYS A 326 13.57 21.56 -84.05
N ASN A 327 14.62 22.20 -83.51
CA ASN A 327 15.41 21.64 -82.42
C ASN A 327 15.62 22.67 -81.30
N LEU A 328 15.49 22.17 -80.06
CA LEU A 328 16.20 22.57 -78.84
C LEU A 328 16.10 24.04 -78.39
N THR A 329 15.14 24.34 -77.49
CA THR A 329 15.13 25.62 -76.73
C THR A 329 14.32 25.57 -75.43
N THR A 330 14.35 24.46 -74.70
CA THR A 330 13.56 24.29 -73.45
C THR A 330 14.33 23.72 -72.25
N LEU A 331 15.65 23.47 -72.37
CA LEU A 331 16.38 22.71 -71.34
C LEU A 331 17.01 23.55 -70.21
N ASP A 332 17.33 24.83 -70.40
CA ASP A 332 18.11 25.59 -69.40
C ASP A 332 17.29 26.32 -68.31
N MET A 333 15.98 26.53 -68.54
CA MET A 333 15.13 27.27 -67.59
C MET A 333 14.49 26.37 -66.52
N VAL A 334 14.34 25.08 -66.82
CA VAL A 334 13.78 24.07 -65.90
C VAL A 334 14.79 23.67 -64.83
N GLY A 335 16.10 23.70 -65.15
CA GLY A 335 17.17 23.36 -64.21
C GLY A 335 17.23 24.30 -63.00
N HIS A 336 17.19 25.62 -63.24
CA HIS A 336 17.25 26.61 -62.15
C HIS A 336 16.01 26.63 -61.24
N SER A 337 14.81 26.47 -61.81
CA SER A 337 13.55 26.46 -61.04
C SER A 337 13.42 25.24 -60.11
N ASN A 338 13.96 24.09 -60.54
CA ASN A 338 13.93 22.86 -59.76
C ASN A 338 14.93 22.89 -58.59
N GLU A 339 16.12 23.47 -58.82
CA GLU A 339 17.15 23.64 -57.77
C GLU A 339 16.66 24.59 -56.66
N THR A 340 16.05 25.72 -57.00
CA THR A 340 15.46 26.66 -56.03
C THR A 340 14.30 26.03 -55.24
N SER A 341 13.48 25.19 -55.88
CA SER A 341 12.39 24.48 -55.20
C SER A 341 12.90 23.46 -54.17
N LYS A 342 14.04 22.82 -54.44
CA LYS A 342 14.66 21.85 -53.53
C LYS A 342 15.26 22.53 -52.30
N GLN A 343 15.93 23.67 -52.47
CA GLN A 343 16.46 24.46 -51.36
C GLN A 343 15.34 25.02 -50.48
N LEU A 344 14.26 25.54 -51.08
CA LEU A 344 13.12 26.09 -50.35
C LEU A 344 12.44 25.07 -49.43
N ARG A 345 12.34 23.80 -49.85
CA ARG A 345 11.77 22.72 -49.04
C ARG A 345 12.53 22.50 -47.72
N LEU A 346 13.86 22.61 -47.74
CA LEU A 346 14.68 22.44 -46.55
C LEU A 346 14.43 23.57 -45.53
N TYR A 347 14.34 24.82 -46.00
CA TYR A 347 14.01 25.96 -45.16
C TYR A 347 12.59 25.86 -44.57
N TYR A 348 11.61 25.36 -45.32
CA TYR A 348 10.27 25.08 -44.79
C TYR A 348 10.29 24.02 -43.69
N ILE A 349 11.04 22.94 -43.86
CA ILE A 349 11.16 21.88 -42.83
C ILE A 349 11.81 22.44 -41.55
N LEU A 350 12.87 23.25 -41.68
CA LEU A 350 13.52 23.91 -40.55
C LEU A 350 12.59 24.93 -39.85
N ALA A 351 11.79 25.66 -40.62
CA ALA A 351 10.81 26.61 -40.07
C ALA A 351 9.68 25.89 -39.31
N VAL A 352 9.16 24.79 -39.84
CA VAL A 352 8.16 23.95 -39.14
C VAL A 352 8.77 23.32 -37.89
N SER A 353 10.01 22.83 -37.96
CA SER A 353 10.73 22.27 -36.81
C SER A 353 10.91 23.29 -35.68
N THR A 354 11.33 24.51 -36.01
CA THR A 354 11.48 25.59 -35.01
C THR A 354 10.13 26.05 -34.44
N PHE A 355 9.07 26.06 -35.23
CA PHE A 355 7.70 26.32 -34.76
C PHE A 355 7.20 25.23 -33.79
N VAL A 356 7.42 23.95 -34.10
CA VAL A 356 7.09 22.84 -33.20
C VAL A 356 7.90 22.94 -31.91
N GLY A 357 9.18 23.33 -31.98
CA GLY A 357 10.01 23.59 -30.80
C GLY A 357 9.44 24.70 -29.91
N LEU A 358 8.99 25.82 -30.49
CA LEU A 358 8.33 26.90 -29.76
C LEU A 358 7.01 26.44 -29.11
N ALA A 359 6.19 25.66 -29.82
CA ALA A 359 4.94 25.12 -29.29
C ALA A 359 5.19 24.15 -28.11
N PHE A 360 6.24 23.34 -28.20
CA PHE A 360 6.66 22.44 -27.12
C PHE A 360 7.12 23.23 -25.88
N MET A 361 7.93 24.28 -26.08
CA MET A 361 8.37 25.16 -24.97
C MET A 361 7.21 25.92 -24.34
N ALA A 362 6.24 26.40 -25.14
CA ALA A 362 5.03 27.02 -24.61
C ALA A 362 4.21 26.05 -23.73
N ARG A 363 4.06 24.79 -24.17
CA ARG A 363 3.40 23.73 -23.38
C ARG A 363 4.17 23.40 -22.11
N TYR A 364 5.50 23.38 -22.16
CA TYR A 364 6.37 23.16 -21.00
C TYR A 364 6.20 24.27 -19.94
N ILE A 365 6.19 25.54 -20.38
CA ILE A 365 5.96 26.68 -19.48
C ILE A 365 4.57 26.62 -18.87
N TYR A 366 3.53 26.32 -19.66
CA TYR A 366 2.16 26.22 -19.17
C TYR A 366 2.00 25.15 -18.10
N LYS A 367 2.54 23.93 -18.33
CA LYS A 367 2.52 22.85 -17.33
C LYS A 367 3.27 23.20 -16.04
N ASN A 368 4.42 23.88 -16.16
CA ASN A 368 5.17 24.33 -14.99
C ASN A 368 4.45 25.44 -14.23
N GLY A 369 3.73 26.32 -14.92
CA GLY A 369 2.88 27.34 -14.31
C GLY A 369 1.68 26.73 -13.58
N GLU A 370 1.05 25.71 -14.16
CA GLU A 370 -0.06 24.98 -13.52
C GLU A 370 0.40 24.26 -12.24
N SER A 371 1.52 23.54 -12.30
CA SER A 371 2.14 22.87 -11.14
C SER A 371 2.46 23.86 -10.00
N PHE A 372 2.85 25.09 -10.35
CA PHE A 372 3.08 26.15 -9.38
C PHE A 372 1.80 26.55 -8.65
N MET A 373 0.69 26.72 -9.36
CA MET A 373 -0.60 27.12 -8.78
C MET A 373 -1.12 26.11 -7.73
N TYR A 374 -0.81 24.82 -7.90
CA TYR A 374 -1.13 23.78 -6.92
C TYR A 374 -0.19 23.74 -5.70
N MET A 375 1.05 24.23 -5.81
CA MET A 375 2.01 24.29 -4.70
C MET A 375 1.89 25.57 -3.85
N VAL A 376 1.37 26.68 -4.39
CA VAL A 376 1.21 27.96 -3.69
C VAL A 376 0.52 27.85 -2.32
N PRO A 377 -0.54 27.05 -2.11
CA PRO A 377 -1.19 26.91 -0.81
C PRO A 377 -0.33 26.21 0.26
N PHE A 378 0.69 25.43 -0.15
CA PHE A 378 1.56 24.66 0.76
C PHE A 378 2.78 25.44 1.26
N LEU A 379 3.07 26.60 0.68
CA LEU A 379 4.23 27.46 1.00
C LEU A 379 3.81 28.65 1.89
N GLY A 380 3.02 28.38 2.93
CA GLY A 380 2.33 29.37 3.77
C GLY A 380 3.16 30.41 4.53
N ASN A 381 4.46 30.57 4.25
CA ASN A 381 5.31 31.63 4.82
C ASN A 381 6.46 32.11 3.91
N VAL A 382 6.44 31.80 2.60
CA VAL A 382 7.50 32.24 1.67
C VAL A 382 7.01 33.41 0.83
N SER A 383 7.72 34.54 0.87
CA SER A 383 7.40 35.72 0.06
C SER A 383 7.44 35.36 -1.43
N ALA A 384 6.48 35.87 -2.22
CA ALA A 384 6.47 35.68 -3.67
C ALA A 384 7.78 36.15 -4.33
N TRP A 385 8.46 37.11 -3.71
CA TRP A 385 9.78 37.59 -4.13
C TRP A 385 10.89 36.54 -3.97
N ASP A 386 10.91 35.75 -2.90
CA ASP A 386 11.94 34.74 -2.67
C ASP A 386 11.80 33.56 -3.64
N ILE A 387 10.55 33.21 -3.95
CA ILE A 387 10.22 32.21 -4.97
C ILE A 387 10.66 32.68 -6.35
N LEU A 388 10.41 33.95 -6.69
CA LEU A 388 10.81 34.53 -7.97
C LEU A 388 12.33 34.62 -8.11
N LEU A 389 13.04 35.06 -7.05
CA LEU A 389 14.49 35.10 -7.00
C LEU A 389 15.13 33.71 -7.16
N SER A 390 14.59 32.69 -6.48
CA SER A 390 15.11 31.32 -6.58
C SER A 390 15.01 30.71 -7.99
N ARG A 391 14.05 31.16 -8.80
CA ARG A 391 13.78 30.63 -10.14
C ARG A 391 14.19 31.56 -11.27
N LEU A 392 14.73 32.73 -10.95
CA LEU A 392 15.21 33.71 -11.93
C LEU A 392 16.22 33.09 -12.92
N PRO A 393 17.18 32.23 -12.52
CA PRO A 393 18.10 31.57 -13.47
C PRO A 393 17.39 30.64 -14.47
N LEU A 394 16.31 29.98 -14.05
CA LEU A 394 15.52 29.12 -14.93
C LEU A 394 14.68 29.97 -15.89
N ILE A 395 14.05 31.03 -15.38
CA ILE A 395 13.26 31.96 -16.19
C ILE A 395 14.16 32.61 -17.26
N THR A 396 15.34 33.11 -16.90
CA THR A 396 16.28 33.71 -17.85
C THR A 396 16.79 32.71 -18.89
N ALA A 397 17.07 31.47 -18.50
CA ALA A 397 17.45 30.43 -19.46
C ALA A 397 16.32 30.14 -20.45
N THR A 398 15.07 30.01 -19.97
CA THR A 398 13.92 29.73 -20.86
C THR A 398 13.57 30.91 -21.78
N THR A 399 13.66 32.14 -21.29
CA THR A 399 13.41 33.33 -22.12
C THR A 399 14.50 33.52 -23.19
N LEU A 400 15.76 33.21 -22.87
CA LEU A 400 16.85 33.23 -23.84
C LEU A 400 16.65 32.16 -24.93
N ILE A 401 16.23 30.95 -24.56
CA ILE A 401 15.95 29.88 -25.53
C ILE A 401 14.76 30.25 -26.42
N ILE A 402 13.69 30.80 -25.86
CA ILE A 402 12.52 31.25 -26.64
C ILE A 402 12.90 32.41 -27.57
N GLY A 403 13.66 33.39 -27.06
CA GLY A 403 14.15 34.51 -27.86
C GLY A 403 15.05 34.04 -29.01
N GLY A 404 15.97 33.11 -28.74
CA GLY A 404 16.85 32.52 -29.75
C GLY A 404 16.08 31.75 -30.82
N LEU A 405 15.15 30.87 -30.41
CA LEU A 405 14.31 30.11 -31.34
C LEU A 405 13.38 31.01 -32.16
N SER A 406 12.80 32.04 -31.54
CA SER A 406 11.97 33.03 -32.22
C SER A 406 12.77 33.86 -33.23
N GLY A 407 14.01 34.21 -32.91
CA GLY A 407 14.92 34.93 -33.81
C GLY A 407 15.29 34.08 -35.03
N VAL A 408 15.63 32.81 -34.82
CA VAL A 408 15.91 31.85 -35.90
C VAL A 408 14.66 31.63 -36.77
N PHE A 409 13.49 31.49 -36.16
CA PHE A 409 12.23 31.34 -36.89
C PHE A 409 11.95 32.56 -37.77
N PHE A 410 12.07 33.78 -37.24
CA PHE A 410 11.85 35.01 -38.00
C PHE A 410 12.86 35.17 -39.15
N PHE A 411 14.12 34.82 -38.92
CA PHE A 411 15.14 34.79 -39.96
C PHE A 411 14.77 33.82 -41.09
N LEU A 412 14.34 32.59 -40.74
CA LEU A 412 13.92 31.58 -41.73
C LEU A 412 12.70 32.05 -42.53
N VAL A 413 11.69 32.63 -41.89
CA VAL A 413 10.51 33.18 -42.59
C VAL A 413 10.91 34.30 -43.54
N LYS A 414 11.75 35.25 -43.08
CA LYS A 414 12.26 36.33 -43.93
C LYS A 414 13.03 35.80 -45.15
N HIS A 415 13.85 34.76 -44.95
CA HIS A 415 14.63 34.16 -46.02
C HIS A 415 13.76 33.37 -47.02
N ILE A 416 12.73 32.66 -46.54
CA ILE A 416 11.72 31.99 -47.39
C ILE A 416 10.99 33.04 -48.24
N VAL A 417 10.58 34.17 -47.65
CA VAL A 417 9.93 35.26 -48.39
C VAL A 417 10.89 35.83 -49.45
N SER A 418 12.15 36.10 -49.10
CA SER A 418 13.17 36.61 -50.03
C SER A 418 13.37 35.69 -51.24
N LEU A 419 13.58 34.39 -51.00
CA LEU A 419 13.78 33.42 -52.07
C LEU A 419 12.54 33.26 -52.96
N ASN A 420 11.34 33.36 -52.38
CA ASN A 420 10.10 33.28 -53.14
C ASN A 420 9.86 34.56 -53.96
N THR A 421 10.27 35.72 -53.43
CA THR A 421 10.27 36.97 -54.20
C THR A 421 11.29 36.93 -55.34
N GLU A 422 12.49 36.38 -55.12
CA GLU A 422 13.51 36.17 -56.17
C GLU A 422 13.03 35.20 -57.26
N LYS A 423 12.36 34.12 -56.87
CA LYS A 423 11.72 33.19 -57.83
C LYS A 423 10.67 33.90 -58.68
N MET A 424 9.84 34.75 -58.05
CA MET A 424 8.81 35.51 -58.76
C MET A 424 9.42 36.59 -59.66
N THR A 425 10.50 37.26 -59.26
CA THR A 425 11.21 38.22 -60.12
C THR A 425 11.90 37.51 -61.28
N MET A 426 12.47 36.32 -61.09
CA MET A 426 13.01 35.48 -62.17
C MET A 426 11.91 35.12 -63.19
N LEU A 427 10.76 34.65 -62.71
CA LEU A 427 9.64 34.29 -63.58
C LEU A 427 9.13 35.52 -64.35
N LYS A 428 9.00 36.67 -63.67
CA LYS A 428 8.62 37.93 -64.31
C LYS A 428 9.64 38.37 -65.34
N ALA A 429 10.94 38.29 -65.04
CA ALA A 429 12.00 38.63 -65.98
C ALA A 429 12.01 37.70 -67.19
N ALA A 430 11.77 36.41 -67.00
CA ALA A 430 11.67 35.43 -68.08
C ALA A 430 10.46 35.71 -68.99
N ILE A 431 9.29 35.97 -68.40
CA ILE A 431 8.07 36.32 -69.14
C ILE A 431 8.26 37.65 -69.87
N LEU A 432 8.88 38.64 -69.23
CA LEU A 432 9.10 39.98 -69.80
C LEU A 432 10.14 39.92 -70.92
N ALA A 433 11.20 39.11 -70.76
CA ALA A 433 12.15 38.84 -71.83
C ALA A 433 11.51 38.09 -73.01
N GLU A 434 10.57 37.20 -72.75
CA GLU A 434 9.78 36.51 -73.79
C GLU A 434 8.81 37.44 -74.51
N GLN A 435 8.17 38.36 -73.78
CA GLN A 435 7.30 39.39 -74.35
C GLN A 435 8.10 40.39 -75.21
N ILE A 436 9.24 40.89 -74.71
CA ILE A 436 10.12 41.79 -75.47
C ILE A 436 10.69 41.11 -76.71
N THR A 437 11.17 39.87 -76.60
CA THR A 437 11.72 39.15 -77.76
C THR A 437 10.65 38.76 -78.78
N ASN A 438 9.38 38.67 -78.38
CA ASN A 438 8.28 38.43 -79.31
C ASN A 438 7.67 39.71 -79.89
N SER A 439 7.85 40.87 -79.26
CA SER A 439 7.38 42.17 -79.76
C SER A 439 8.36 42.89 -80.67
N ILE A 440 9.61 42.44 -80.78
CA ILE A 440 10.60 43.02 -81.70
C ILE A 440 10.36 42.47 -83.12
N GLU A 441 9.84 43.30 -84.01
CA GLU A 441 9.79 43.03 -85.45
C GLU A 441 11.20 43.18 -86.05
N CYS A 442 11.91 42.07 -86.19
CA CYS A 442 13.15 42.03 -86.97
C CYS A 442 12.80 41.93 -88.46
N GLU A 443 12.62 43.09 -89.13
CA GLU A 443 12.23 43.15 -90.55
C GLU A 443 13.40 42.89 -91.52
N HIS A 444 14.66 42.91 -91.06
CA HIS A 444 15.86 42.79 -91.92
C HIS A 444 16.93 41.79 -91.43
N MET A 445 16.56 40.73 -90.71
CA MET A 445 17.50 39.70 -90.25
C MET A 445 17.09 38.31 -90.74
N THR A 446 18.07 37.47 -91.09
CA THR A 446 17.79 36.07 -91.44
C THR A 446 17.33 35.26 -90.22
N GLU A 447 16.55 34.19 -90.40
CA GLU A 447 15.95 33.45 -89.27
C GLU A 447 16.97 32.93 -88.23
N ARG A 448 18.20 32.61 -88.66
CA ARG A 448 19.28 32.19 -87.74
C ARG A 448 19.79 33.35 -86.89
N GLU A 449 19.98 34.52 -87.48
CA GLU A 449 20.38 35.74 -86.75
C GLU A 449 19.26 36.21 -85.82
N LYS A 450 17.99 36.03 -86.21
CA LYS A 450 16.82 36.31 -85.37
C LYS A 450 16.78 35.41 -84.14
N LEU A 451 17.15 34.14 -84.28
CA LEU A 451 17.23 33.18 -83.17
C LEU A 451 18.41 33.45 -82.23
N GLU A 452 19.59 33.76 -82.76
CA GLU A 452 20.75 34.15 -81.94
C GLU A 452 20.52 35.48 -81.22
N PHE A 453 19.94 36.48 -81.90
CA PHE A 453 19.59 37.76 -81.29
C PHE A 453 18.55 37.59 -80.17
N LYS A 454 17.51 36.76 -80.38
CA LYS A 454 16.55 36.43 -79.32
C LYS A 454 17.22 35.73 -78.13
N ARG A 455 18.16 34.81 -78.38
CA ARG A 455 18.91 34.11 -77.33
C ARG A 455 19.80 35.07 -76.54
N ASP A 456 20.61 35.88 -77.22
CA ASP A 456 21.55 36.80 -76.59
C ASP A 456 20.83 37.92 -75.84
N THR A 457 19.71 38.42 -76.38
CA THR A 457 18.84 39.40 -75.72
C THR A 457 18.14 38.82 -74.48
N LYS A 458 17.67 37.57 -74.53
CA LYS A 458 17.05 36.88 -73.37
C LYS A 458 18.08 36.65 -72.25
N ILE A 459 19.31 36.28 -72.60
CA ILE A 459 20.42 36.10 -71.65
C ILE A 459 20.84 37.45 -71.05
N ARG A 460 21.00 38.51 -71.87
CA ARG A 460 21.33 39.87 -71.38
C ARG A 460 20.26 40.44 -70.45
N LEU A 461 18.97 40.35 -70.82
CA LEU A 461 17.87 40.83 -69.99
C LEU A 461 17.81 40.14 -68.62
N ILE A 462 17.98 38.81 -68.61
CA ILE A 462 18.03 38.05 -67.35
C ILE A 462 19.25 38.51 -66.53
N THR A 463 20.44 38.58 -67.13
CA THR A 463 21.68 38.94 -66.42
C THR A 463 21.62 40.35 -65.82
N GLN A 464 21.03 41.30 -66.54
CA GLN A 464 20.96 42.71 -66.15
C GLN A 464 19.84 42.99 -65.13
N VAL A 465 18.77 42.18 -65.13
CA VAL A 465 17.74 42.21 -64.07
C VAL A 465 18.29 41.66 -62.75
N PHE A 466 19.25 40.74 -62.79
CA PHE A 466 19.89 40.19 -61.58
C PHE A 466 21.11 40.99 -61.08
N SER A 467 21.67 41.92 -61.88
CA SER A 467 22.85 42.70 -61.50
C SER A 467 22.54 44.02 -60.76
N LYS A 468 21.28 44.27 -60.34
CA LYS A 468 20.89 45.53 -59.69
C LYS A 468 20.36 45.31 -58.27
N SER A 469 21.26 45.42 -57.28
CA SER A 469 20.92 45.76 -55.90
C SER A 469 21.11 47.28 -55.70
N GLU A 470 20.04 48.04 -56.01
CA GLU A 470 19.70 49.45 -55.68
C GLU A 470 20.68 50.62 -55.97
N PRO A 471 20.19 51.88 -56.15
CA PRO A 471 18.81 52.36 -56.27
C PRO A 471 18.45 52.94 -57.66
N GLU A 472 17.16 53.23 -57.81
CA GLU A 472 16.43 53.92 -58.89
C GLU A 472 17.22 54.48 -60.08
N ILE A 473 17.07 53.85 -61.25
CA ILE A 473 17.27 54.54 -62.54
C ILE A 473 16.14 54.15 -63.48
N ASP A 474 15.56 55.21 -64.03
CA ASP A 474 14.36 55.35 -64.83
C ASP A 474 14.21 54.32 -65.97
N LYS A 475 13.07 53.62 -66.00
CA LYS A 475 12.74 52.64 -67.05
C LYS A 475 12.62 53.28 -68.44
N ALA A 476 12.46 54.60 -68.52
CA ALA A 476 12.40 55.35 -69.76
C ALA A 476 13.77 55.49 -70.45
N SER A 477 14.89 55.55 -69.71
CA SER A 477 16.21 55.78 -70.33
C SER A 477 16.72 54.58 -71.13
N PHE A 478 16.42 53.36 -70.68
CA PHE A 478 16.87 52.13 -71.34
C PHE A 478 16.12 51.86 -72.66
N ILE A 479 14.81 52.14 -72.70
CA ILE A 479 14.04 52.07 -73.95
C ILE A 479 14.59 53.09 -74.97
N MET A 480 15.01 54.26 -74.49
CA MET A 480 15.66 55.28 -75.32
C MET A 480 17.04 54.87 -75.82
N ASP A 481 17.89 54.23 -75.00
CA ASP A 481 19.22 53.77 -75.42
C ASP A 481 19.15 52.59 -76.41
N VAL A 482 18.17 51.69 -76.24
CA VAL A 482 17.93 50.59 -77.20
C VAL A 482 17.37 51.12 -78.52
N LEU A 483 16.46 52.11 -78.48
CA LEU A 483 15.97 52.79 -79.69
C LEU A 483 17.06 53.61 -80.38
N LYS A 484 17.98 54.23 -79.63
CA LYS A 484 19.10 55.02 -80.16
C LYS A 484 20.17 54.12 -80.81
N ALA A 485 20.45 52.95 -80.23
CA ALA A 485 21.31 51.94 -80.86
C ALA A 485 20.71 51.35 -82.16
N LEU A 486 19.38 51.43 -82.32
CA LEU A 486 18.67 51.08 -83.57
C LEU A 486 18.59 52.25 -84.57
N SER A 487 18.72 53.51 -84.15
CA SER A 487 18.78 54.67 -85.06
C SER A 487 20.18 54.95 -85.61
N ASP A 488 21.24 54.61 -84.86
CA ASP A 488 22.65 54.83 -85.27
C ASP A 488 23.19 53.75 -86.23
N LYS A 489 22.37 52.77 -86.61
CA LYS A 489 22.68 51.77 -87.66
C LYS A 489 21.71 51.89 -88.86
N LYS A 490 21.55 53.11 -89.37
CA LYS A 490 20.92 53.37 -90.66
C LYS A 490 21.96 53.68 -91.72
#